data_AF-A0A0Q4IK48-F1
#
_entry.id   AF-A0A0Q4IK48-F1
#
_cell.length_a   1.000
_cell.length_b   1.000
_cell.length_c   1.000
_cell.angle_alpha   90.00
_cell.angle_beta   90.00
_cell.angle_gamma   90.00
#
_symmetry.space_group_name_H-M   'P 1'
#
loop_
_entity.id
_entity.type
_entity.pdbx_description
1 polymer ?
#
loop_
_entity_poly.entity_id
_entity_poly.type
_entity_poly.pdbx_seq_one_letter_code
_entity_poly.pdbx_strand_id
1 'polypeptide(L)' 'MTRVEIREEPGSLIWEVTGADGKVFYEVKCGVHRLLRFETEIEANAHFDRWAPEAENDLEAFGR' A
#
# COMPACT_ATOMS: atom_id res chain seq x y z
N MET A 1 -16.30 0.36 8.99
CA MET A 1 -15.15 0.52 8.09
C MET A 1 -14.47 -0.82 8.00
N THR A 2 -14.46 -1.41 6.82
CA THR A 2 -13.90 -2.76 6.59
C THR A 2 -12.66 -2.60 5.74
N ARG A 3 -11.59 -3.30 6.12
CA ARG A 3 -10.34 -3.36 5.38
C ARG A 3 -10.17 -4.77 4.81
N VAL A 4 -9.89 -4.86 3.51
CA VAL A 4 -9.64 -6.13 2.80
C VAL A 4 -8.26 -6.04 2.17
N GLU A 5 -7.37 -6.97 2.51
CA GLU A 5 -6.04 -7.03 1.92
C GLU A 5 -6.11 -7.52 0.47
N ILE A 6 -5.41 -6.83 -0.42
CA ILE A 6 -5.44 -7.11 -1.86
C ILE A 6 -4.13 -7.75 -2.31
N ARG A 7 -2.98 -7.24 -1.85
CA ARG A 7 -1.65 -7.74 -2.21
C ARG A 7 -0.61 -7.35 -1.16
N GLU A 8 0.29 -8.29 -0.86
CA GLU A 8 1.42 -8.14 0.04
C GLU A 8 2.71 -8.56 -0.67
N GLU A 9 3.75 -7.74 -0.54
CA GLU A 9 5.14 -8.04 -0.91
C GLU A 9 6.06 -7.67 0.27
N PRO A 10 7.31 -8.14 0.32
CA PRO A 10 8.21 -7.83 1.44
C PRO A 10 8.35 -6.31 1.64
N GLY A 11 7.83 -5.82 2.77
CA GLY A 11 7.84 -4.38 3.08
C GLY A 11 6.75 -3.55 2.40
N SER A 12 5.92 -4.13 1.52
CA SER A 12 4.87 -3.40 0.81
C SER A 12 3.51 -4.07 0.92
N LEU A 13 2.47 -3.29 1.10
CA LEU A 13 1.11 -3.79 1.27
C LEU A 13 0.09 -2.83 0.66
N ILE A 14 -0.87 -3.37 -0.08
CA ILE A 14 -2.05 -2.64 -0.60
C ILE A 14 -3.33 -3.30 -0.12
N TRP A 15 -4.29 -2.49 0.30
CA TRP A 15 -5.58 -2.95 0.76
C TRP A 15 -6.71 -2.01 0.38
N GLU A 16 -7.89 -2.59 0.20
CA GLU A 16 -9.14 -1.89 -0.03
C GLU A 16 -9.80 -1.54 1.31
N VAL A 17 -10.41 -0.36 1.36
CA VAL A 17 -11.07 0.16 2.53
C VAL A 17 -12.44 0.71 2.17
N THR A 18 -13.48 0.18 2.83
CA THR A 18 -14.83 0.74 2.75
C THR A 18 -15.05 1.74 3.88
N GLY A 19 -15.19 3.01 3.51
CA GLY A 19 -15.51 4.11 4.41
C GLY A 19 -16.89 3.96 5.07
N ALA A 20 -17.12 4.73 6.13
CA ALA A 20 -18.42 4.74 6.82
C ALA A 20 -19.56 5.27 5.92
N ASP A 21 -19.22 6.06 4.91
CA ASP A 21 -20.12 6.58 3.88
C ASP A 21 -20.37 5.58 2.73
N GLY A 22 -19.78 4.37 2.80
CA GLY A 22 -19.92 3.33 1.78
C GLY A 22 -18.97 3.50 0.58
N LYS A 23 -18.17 4.57 0.53
CA LYS A 23 -17.16 4.73 -0.52
C LYS A 23 -15.98 3.80 -0.31
N VAL A 24 -15.50 3.25 -1.43
CA VAL A 24 -14.29 2.44 -1.48
C VAL A 24 -13.10 3.33 -1.79
N PHE A 25 -11.98 3.07 -1.14
CA PHE A 25 -10.67 3.64 -1.43
C PHE A 25 -9.59 2.63 -1.13
N TYR A 26 -8.38 2.87 -1.62
CA TYR A 26 -7.25 1.97 -1.46
C TYR A 26 -6.19 2.65 -0.61
N GLU A 27 -5.57 1.93 0.30
CA GLU A 27 -4.41 2.42 1.01
C GLU A 27 -3.19 1.54 0.70
N VAL A 28 -2.05 2.20 0.51
CA VAL A 28 -0.78 1.56 0.14
C VAL A 28 0.28 1.97 1.15
N LYS A 29 0.99 0.97 1.67
CA LYS A 29 2.18 1.13 2.49
C LYS A 29 3.36 0.53 1.73
N CYS A 30 4.42 1.29 1.51
CA CYS A 30 5.67 0.81 0.92
C CYS A 30 6.83 1.17 1.86
N GLY A 31 7.54 0.18 2.38
CA GLY A 31 8.76 0.35 3.18
C GLY A 31 8.53 1.14 4.46
N VAL A 32 9.48 2.03 4.77
CA VAL A 32 9.36 3.02 5.85
C VAL A 32 8.46 4.21 5.47
N HIS A 33 8.00 4.28 4.22
CA HIS A 33 7.21 5.40 3.74
C HIS A 33 5.76 5.38 4.25
N ARG A 34 5.18 6.57 4.23
CA ARG A 34 3.82 6.88 4.71
C ARG A 34 2.77 6.02 4.02
N LEU A 35 1.76 5.63 4.79
CA LEU A 35 0.50 5.13 4.26
C LEU A 35 -0.14 6.20 3.36
N LEU A 36 -0.38 5.87 2.10
CA LEU A 36 -1.03 6.75 1.14
C LEU A 36 -2.39 6.20 0.72
N ARG A 37 -3.35 7.09 0.53
CA ARG A 37 -4.71 6.78 0.10
C ARG A 37 -4.92 7.15 -1.36
N PHE A 38 -5.58 6.26 -2.10
CA PHE A 38 -5.94 6.41 -3.51
C PHE A 38 -7.43 6.16 -3.69
N GLU A 39 -8.04 6.86 -4.65
CA GLU A 39 -9.47 6.71 -4.96
C GLU A 39 -9.73 5.48 -5.84
N THR A 40 -8.73 5.04 -6.60
CA THR A 40 -8.85 3.89 -7.52
C THR A 40 -7.79 2.83 -7.27
N GLU A 41 -8.13 1.58 -7.59
CA GLU A 41 -7.22 0.44 -7.51
C GLU A 41 -6.01 0.63 -8.45
N ILE A 42 -6.24 1.24 -9.61
CA ILE A 42 -5.22 1.45 -10.64
C ILE A 42 -4.13 2.40 -10.14
N GLU A 43 -4.51 3.52 -9.52
CA GLU A 43 -3.55 4.46 -8.94
C GLU A 43 -2.77 3.85 -7.78
N ALA A 44 -3.46 3.07 -6.94
CA ALA A 44 -2.85 2.37 -5.82
C ALA A 44 -1.84 1.32 -6.29
N ASN A 45 -2.17 0.51 -7.30
CA ASN A 45 -1.25 -0.46 -7.89
C ASN A 45 -0.09 0.23 -8.60
N ALA A 46 -0.35 1.29 -9.37
CA ALA A 46 0.72 2.05 -10.02
C ALA A 46 1.71 2.65 -9.01
N HIS A 47 1.23 3.07 -7.83
CA HIS A 47 2.09 3.48 -6.74
C HIS A 47 2.85 2.29 -6.14
N PHE A 48 2.15 1.19 -5.84
CA PHE A 48 2.72 -0.02 -5.28
C PHE A 48 3.84 -0.58 -6.17
N ASP A 49 3.58 -0.86 -7.46
CA ASP A 49 4.58 -1.43 -8.37
C ASP A 49 5.79 -0.49 -8.59
N ARG A 50 5.60 0.83 -8.42
CA ARG A 50 6.68 1.80 -8.52
C ARG A 50 7.61 1.76 -7.31
N TRP A 51 7.07 1.65 -6.11
CA TRP A 51 7.81 1.86 -4.86
C TRP A 51 8.05 0.58 -4.06
N ALA A 52 7.39 -0.53 -4.39
CA ALA A 52 7.60 -1.82 -3.75
C ALA A 52 9.06 -2.30 -3.84
N PRO A 53 9.76 -2.16 -4.98
CA PRO A 53 11.18 -2.52 -5.04
C PRO A 53 12.06 -1.65 -4.12
N GLU A 54 11.73 -0.37 -3.96
CA GLU A 54 12.46 0.55 -3.07
C GLU A 54 12.20 0.22 -1.60
N ALA A 55 10.98 -0.21 -1.26
CA ALA A 55 10.62 -0.67 0.07
C ALA A 55 11.41 -1.92 0.52
N GLU A 56 11.67 -2.85 -0.39
CA GLU A 56 12.54 -4.00 -0.14
C GLU A 56 13.97 -3.55 0.16
N ASN A 57 14.50 -2.61 -0.65
CA ASN A 57 15.83 -2.03 -0.43
C ASN A 57 15.93 -1.26 0.90
N ASP A 58 14.88 -0.54 1.31
CA ASP A 58 14.82 0.13 2.63
C ASP A 58 14.86 -0.89 3.77
N LEU A 59 14.11 -1.99 3.67
CA LEU A 59 14.17 -3.05 4.68
C LEU A 59 15.57 -3.67 4.80
N GLU A 60 16.25 -3.86 3.67
CA GLU A 60 17.64 -4.32 3.65
C GLU A 60 18.62 -3.27 4.20
N ALA A 61 18.38 -1.98 3.94
CA ALA A 61 19.24 -0.87 4.39
C ALA A 61 19.10 -0.55 5.89
N PHE A 62 17.89 -0.69 6.45
CA PHE A 62 17.60 -0.46 7.87
C PHE A 62 17.63 -1.76 8.71
N GLY A 63 17.99 -2.90 8.09
CA GLY A 63 17.89 -4.22 8.69
C GLY A 63 19.11 -5.12 8.41
N ARG A 64 20.27 -4.76 8.98
CA ARG A 64 21.17 -5.74 9.62
C ARG A 64 21.53 -5.27 11.02
#